data_AF-A0A8T0R5U7-F1
#
_entry.id   AF-A0A8T0R5U7-F1
#
_cell.length_a   1.000
_cell.length_b   1.000
_cell.length_c   1.000
_cell.angle_alpha   90.00
_cell.angle_beta   90.00
_cell.angle_gamma   90.00
#
_symmetry.space_group_name_H-M   'P 1'
#
loop_
_entity.id
_entity.type
_entity.pdbx_description
1 polymer ?
#
loop_
_entity_poly.entity_id
_entity_poly.type
_entity_poly.pdbx_seq_one_letter_code
_entity_poly.pdbx_strand_id
1 'polypeptide(L)'
;MTPMATTTKSKNALVLLFLALLPLATLSSRAGGPSKHKSHGPAKHPSSPPPPSSPPSSPPAPAAALVRSTCNSTAYYDLCVSTLSNDPSSATAADVRDLSAIAVSAAAANASGGAATASALAANVSNATAGQQAALLRTCAAKYGQARDALWAARGSIARQDYDSASVQVSAAAEYPQVCRVLFQRQRPGAYPPELAAREAALRQLCTVALDIITLLSNSST
;
A
#
# COMPACT_ATOMS: atom_id res chain seq x y z
N MET A 1 15.33 -40.61 40.46
CA MET A 1 14.64 -39.63 39.60
C MET A 1 15.47 -38.37 39.56
N THR A 2 16.26 -38.20 38.51
CA THR A 2 17.13 -37.04 38.25
C THR A 2 16.43 -36.10 37.26
N PRO A 3 16.49 -34.77 37.43
CA PRO A 3 16.00 -33.84 36.42
C PRO A 3 17.09 -33.53 35.40
N MET A 4 16.79 -33.71 34.11
CA MET A 4 17.59 -33.20 32.99
C MET A 4 17.18 -31.76 32.69
N ALA A 5 18.14 -30.85 32.83
CA ALA A 5 18.05 -29.47 32.34
C ALA A 5 18.27 -29.44 30.82
N THR A 6 17.36 -28.79 30.09
CA THR A 6 17.53 -28.49 28.66
C THR A 6 17.91 -27.02 28.48
N THR A 7 19.11 -26.80 27.98
CA THR A 7 19.67 -25.48 27.64
C THR A 7 19.31 -25.13 26.19
N THR A 8 18.46 -24.13 25.97
CA THR A 8 18.20 -23.57 24.63
C THR A 8 19.16 -22.41 24.35
N LYS A 9 19.99 -22.56 23.31
CA LYS A 9 20.98 -21.58 22.88
C LYS A 9 20.37 -20.64 21.83
N SER A 10 20.16 -19.38 22.22
CA SER A 10 19.80 -18.26 21.35
C SER A 10 20.99 -17.85 20.48
N LYS A 11 20.79 -17.65 19.17
CA LYS A 11 21.75 -16.98 18.29
C LYS A 11 21.05 -16.09 17.26
N ASN A 12 21.39 -14.81 17.41
CA ASN A 12 21.64 -13.80 16.38
C ASN A 12 20.46 -13.16 15.66
N ALA A 13 20.12 -11.99 16.21
CA ALA A 13 19.66 -10.82 15.48
C ALA A 13 20.59 -10.47 14.30
N LEU A 14 20.00 -10.14 13.16
CA LEU A 14 20.59 -9.24 12.19
C LEU A 14 19.50 -8.26 11.74
N VAL A 15 19.61 -7.04 12.26
CA VAL A 15 18.83 -5.87 11.91
C VAL A 15 19.33 -5.38 10.54
N LEU A 16 18.48 -5.42 9.51
CA LEU A 16 18.75 -4.74 8.23
C LEU A 16 17.97 -3.44 8.19
N LEU A 17 18.70 -2.38 8.50
CA LEU A 17 18.29 -0.99 8.55
C LEU A 17 18.51 -0.39 7.14
N PHE A 18 17.51 -0.43 6.27
CA PHE A 18 17.59 0.24 4.97
C PHE A 18 17.17 1.71 5.12
N LEU A 19 18.18 2.55 5.31
CA LEU A 19 18.08 4.01 5.25
C LEU A 19 17.74 4.46 3.84
N ALA A 20 16.74 5.35 3.77
CA ALA A 20 16.38 6.11 2.60
C ALA A 20 17.54 6.99 2.12
N LEU A 21 17.83 6.93 0.82
CA LEU A 21 18.64 7.91 0.10
C LEU A 21 17.87 8.33 -1.15
N LEU A 22 17.06 9.40 -1.04
CA LEU A 22 16.64 10.17 -2.21
C LEU A 22 17.69 11.25 -2.49
N PRO A 23 18.22 11.39 -3.71
CA PRO A 23 19.02 12.55 -4.09
C PRO A 23 18.11 13.77 -4.30
N LEU A 24 18.34 14.82 -3.51
CA LEU A 24 17.89 16.18 -3.79
C LEU A 24 18.56 16.67 -5.08
N ALA A 25 17.79 16.78 -6.16
CA ALA A 25 18.18 17.58 -7.32
C ALA A 25 17.72 19.02 -7.12
N THR A 26 18.68 19.93 -7.22
CA THR A 26 18.66 21.33 -6.85
C THR A 26 17.87 22.19 -7.82
N LEU A 27 17.00 23.07 -7.29
CA LEU A 27 16.47 24.23 -8.01
C LEU A 27 17.64 25.16 -8.35
N SER A 28 17.98 25.29 -9.63
CA SER A 28 18.77 26.43 -10.12
C SER A 28 17.83 27.48 -10.70
N SER A 29 17.49 28.46 -9.87
CA SER A 29 16.97 29.75 -10.32
C SER A 29 18.08 30.54 -11.00
N ARG A 30 17.86 31.01 -12.23
CA ARG A 30 18.69 32.05 -12.84
C ARG A 30 17.81 33.25 -13.17
N ALA A 31 17.99 34.31 -12.39
CA ALA A 31 17.51 35.65 -12.67
C ALA A 31 18.72 36.55 -13.01
N GLY A 32 18.50 37.51 -13.92
CA GLY A 32 19.44 38.53 -14.38
C GLY A 32 19.56 38.48 -15.90
N GLY A 33 19.36 39.53 -16.70
CA GLY A 33 19.17 40.98 -16.53
C GLY A 33 19.26 41.59 -17.95
N PRO A 34 18.88 42.86 -18.19
CA PRO A 34 18.56 43.35 -19.53
C PRO A 34 19.78 43.88 -20.28
N SER A 35 19.88 43.58 -21.58
CA SER A 35 20.80 44.27 -22.51
C SER A 35 20.09 44.60 -23.82
N LYS A 36 20.01 45.90 -24.11
CA LYS A 36 19.63 46.46 -25.41
C LYS A 36 20.70 46.13 -26.45
N HIS A 37 20.33 45.91 -27.71
CA HIS A 37 20.67 46.77 -28.84
C HIS A 37 20.46 46.09 -30.22
N LYS A 38 20.00 46.94 -31.16
CA LYS A 38 20.24 46.94 -32.61
C LYS A 38 19.44 45.96 -33.49
N SER A 39 18.37 46.50 -34.05
CA SER A 39 17.68 46.11 -35.28
C SER A 39 18.62 45.98 -36.48
N HIS A 40 18.66 44.80 -37.12
CA HIS A 40 19.11 44.58 -38.51
C HIS A 40 18.10 43.64 -39.20
N GLY A 41 17.85 43.89 -40.49
CA GLY A 41 16.67 43.44 -41.27
C GLY A 41 16.50 41.94 -41.56
N PRO A 42 15.50 41.56 -42.38
CA PRO A 42 15.03 40.19 -42.49
C PRO A 42 15.93 39.38 -43.43
N ALA A 43 16.68 38.43 -42.89
CA ALA A 43 17.29 37.35 -43.66
C ALA A 43 16.33 36.16 -43.68
N LYS A 44 15.98 35.70 -44.88
CA LYS A 44 15.14 34.53 -45.14
C LYS A 44 15.83 33.27 -44.61
N HIS A 45 15.23 32.61 -43.62
CA HIS A 45 15.63 31.26 -43.21
C HIS A 45 14.87 30.21 -44.05
N PRO A 46 15.56 29.17 -44.56
CA PRO A 46 14.88 28.01 -45.15
C PRO A 46 14.15 27.21 -44.06
N SER A 47 12.94 26.78 -44.39
CA SER A 47 12.04 26.00 -43.54
C SER A 47 12.72 24.74 -43.00
N SER A 48 12.77 24.59 -41.68
CA SER A 48 13.14 23.31 -41.03
C SER A 48 12.09 22.24 -41.37
N PRO A 49 12.49 20.98 -41.60
CA PRO A 49 11.53 19.90 -41.79
C PRO A 49 10.75 19.61 -40.49
N PRO A 50 9.52 19.08 -40.59
CA PRO A 50 8.73 18.72 -39.41
C PRO A 50 9.43 17.64 -38.59
N PRO A 51 9.23 17.60 -37.25
CA PRO A 51 9.79 16.54 -36.43
C PRO A 51 9.21 15.17 -36.84
N PRO A 52 9.98 14.08 -36.76
CA PRO A 52 9.48 12.75 -37.08
C PRO A 52 8.33 12.38 -36.13
N SER A 53 7.24 11.91 -36.71
CA SER A 53 6.08 11.36 -36.01
C SER A 53 6.53 10.30 -35.01
N SER A 54 6.11 10.44 -33.74
CA SER A 54 6.31 9.41 -32.73
C SER A 54 5.78 8.06 -33.23
N PRO A 55 6.51 6.95 -33.03
CA PRO A 55 6.01 5.63 -33.40
C PRO A 55 4.74 5.28 -32.61
N PRO A 56 3.83 4.47 -33.17
CA PRO A 56 2.65 4.00 -32.47
C PRO A 56 3.06 3.28 -31.19
N SER A 57 2.45 3.66 -30.07
CA SER A 57 2.66 3.06 -28.75
C SER A 57 2.54 1.54 -28.85
N SER A 58 3.63 0.84 -28.51
CA SER A 58 3.70 -0.62 -28.46
C SER A 58 2.50 -1.20 -27.70
N PRO A 59 1.94 -2.34 -28.12
CA PRO A 59 0.86 -2.98 -27.39
C PRO A 59 1.29 -3.22 -25.92
N PRO A 60 0.40 -2.98 -24.96
CA PRO A 60 0.70 -3.15 -23.54
C PRO A 60 1.15 -4.58 -23.28
N ALA A 61 2.23 -4.74 -22.51
CA ALA A 61 2.75 -6.04 -22.13
C ALA A 61 1.61 -6.92 -21.54
N PRO A 62 1.61 -8.24 -21.76
CA PRO A 62 0.52 -9.13 -21.33
C PRO A 62 0.10 -8.95 -19.87
N ALA A 63 1.06 -8.78 -18.95
CA ALA A 63 0.80 -8.49 -17.54
C ALA A 63 0.01 -7.18 -17.31
N ALA A 64 0.35 -6.11 -18.04
CA ALA A 64 -0.36 -4.83 -17.95
C ALA A 64 -1.78 -4.89 -18.56
N ALA A 65 -2.01 -5.77 -19.54
CA ALA A 65 -3.35 -6.06 -20.03
C ALA A 65 -4.18 -6.86 -19.00
N LEU A 66 -3.58 -7.88 -18.38
CA LEU A 66 -4.21 -8.68 -17.32
C LEU A 66 -4.60 -7.84 -16.10
N VAL A 67 -3.71 -6.94 -15.65
CA VAL A 67 -4.00 -6.00 -14.55
C VAL A 67 -5.21 -5.13 -14.89
N ARG A 68 -5.22 -4.47 -16.06
CA ARG A 68 -6.34 -3.59 -16.46
C ARG A 68 -7.65 -4.36 -16.60
N SER A 69 -7.61 -5.55 -17.19
CA SER A 69 -8.79 -6.41 -17.34
C SER A 69 -9.36 -6.82 -15.98
N THR A 70 -8.50 -7.25 -15.05
CA THR A 70 -8.90 -7.59 -13.67
C THR A 70 -9.48 -6.39 -12.94
N CYS A 71 -8.82 -5.24 -13.00
CA CYS A 71 -9.23 -4.04 -12.28
C CYS A 71 -10.54 -3.44 -12.80
N ASN A 72 -10.93 -3.70 -14.06
CA ASN A 72 -12.18 -3.22 -14.64
C ASN A 72 -13.43 -3.74 -13.91
N SER A 73 -13.29 -4.83 -13.16
CA SER A 73 -14.36 -5.41 -12.37
C SER A 73 -14.28 -5.03 -10.87
N THR A 74 -13.50 -4.01 -10.53
CA THR A 74 -13.33 -3.55 -9.15
C THR A 74 -14.01 -2.21 -8.93
N ALA A 75 -14.53 -1.97 -7.73
CA ALA A 75 -15.15 -0.71 -7.34
C ALA A 75 -14.16 0.46 -7.31
N TYR A 76 -12.86 0.19 -7.19
CA TYR A 76 -11.79 1.18 -7.17
C TYR A 76 -10.74 0.89 -8.26
N TYR A 77 -11.12 1.07 -9.53
CA TYR A 77 -10.26 0.81 -10.69
C TYR A 77 -8.87 1.43 -10.57
N ASP A 78 -8.77 2.73 -10.33
CA ASP A 78 -7.47 3.43 -10.28
C ASP A 78 -6.60 2.94 -9.12
N LEU A 79 -7.21 2.66 -7.96
CA LEU A 79 -6.51 2.08 -6.82
C LEU A 79 -6.00 0.67 -7.14
N CYS A 80 -6.83 -0.15 -7.79
CA CYS A 80 -6.44 -1.49 -8.21
C CYS A 80 -5.25 -1.44 -9.18
N VAL A 81 -5.35 -0.63 -10.25
CA VAL A 81 -4.28 -0.51 -11.26
C VAL A 81 -2.99 0.00 -10.63
N SER A 82 -3.06 1.06 -9.82
CA SER A 82 -1.88 1.62 -9.17
C SER A 82 -1.26 0.65 -8.15
N THR A 83 -2.08 -0.08 -7.39
CA THR A 83 -1.61 -1.08 -6.43
C THR A 83 -0.88 -2.23 -7.14
N LEU A 84 -1.50 -2.82 -8.15
CA LEU A 84 -0.93 -3.98 -8.85
C LEU A 84 0.26 -3.57 -9.72
N SER A 85 0.22 -2.43 -10.40
CA SER A 85 1.31 -2.00 -11.29
C SER A 85 2.58 -1.60 -10.52
N ASN A 86 2.46 -1.19 -9.26
CA ASN A 86 3.59 -0.86 -8.40
C ASN A 86 4.19 -2.08 -7.68
N ASP A 87 3.55 -3.26 -7.75
CA ASP A 87 4.09 -4.49 -7.20
C ASP A 87 4.91 -5.24 -8.28
N PRO A 88 6.23 -5.43 -8.10
CA PRO A 88 7.05 -6.15 -9.07
C PRO A 88 6.57 -7.58 -9.35
N SER A 89 5.88 -8.22 -8.41
CA SER A 89 5.34 -9.58 -8.56
C SER A 89 4.26 -9.65 -9.63
N SER A 90 3.61 -8.53 -9.97
CA SER A 90 2.61 -8.46 -11.03
C SER A 90 3.20 -8.69 -12.42
N ALA A 91 4.51 -8.47 -12.60
CA ALA A 91 5.20 -8.74 -13.86
C ALA A 91 5.22 -10.24 -14.21
N THR A 92 5.13 -11.10 -13.20
CA THR A 92 5.15 -12.57 -13.34
C THR A 92 3.79 -13.21 -13.08
N ALA A 93 2.74 -12.41 -12.85
CA ALA A 93 1.39 -12.94 -12.64
C ALA A 93 0.89 -13.62 -13.92
N ALA A 94 0.58 -14.91 -13.82
CA ALA A 94 0.09 -15.70 -14.94
C ALA A 94 -1.44 -15.58 -15.11
N ASP A 95 -2.15 -15.35 -14.00
CA ASP A 95 -3.62 -15.32 -13.97
C ASP A 95 -4.18 -14.37 -12.90
N VAL A 96 -5.51 -14.30 -12.82
CA VAL A 96 -6.24 -13.46 -11.86
C VAL A 96 -6.00 -13.89 -10.41
N ARG A 97 -5.68 -15.17 -10.17
CA ARG A 97 -5.41 -15.70 -8.82
C ARG A 97 -4.10 -15.13 -8.28
N ASP A 98 -3.08 -15.04 -9.13
CA ASP A 98 -1.81 -14.38 -8.77
C ASP A 98 -2.04 -12.90 -8.43
N LEU A 99 -2.82 -12.17 -9.24
CA LEU A 99 -3.18 -10.78 -8.96
C LEU A 99 -4.01 -10.62 -7.67
N SER A 100 -4.91 -11.55 -7.37
CA SER A 100 -5.67 -11.59 -6.12
C SER A 100 -4.75 -11.71 -4.90
N ALA A 101 -3.78 -12.63 -4.96
CA ALA A 101 -2.79 -12.81 -3.90
C ALA A 101 -1.91 -11.55 -3.70
N ILE A 102 -1.58 -10.84 -4.78
CA ILE A 102 -0.84 -9.57 -4.73
C ILE A 102 -1.71 -8.48 -4.09
N ALA A 103 -2.97 -8.33 -4.50
CA ALA A 103 -3.88 -7.34 -3.92
C ALA A 103 -4.07 -7.54 -2.40
N VAL A 104 -4.27 -8.79 -1.96
CA VAL A 104 -4.33 -9.14 -0.53
C VAL A 104 -3.01 -8.84 0.19
N SER A 105 -1.87 -9.09 -0.45
CA SER A 105 -0.55 -8.77 0.13
C SER A 105 -0.34 -7.26 0.29
N ALA A 106 -0.81 -6.44 -0.67
CA ALA A 106 -0.78 -4.99 -0.56
C ALA A 106 -1.66 -4.48 0.60
N ALA A 107 -2.86 -5.04 0.78
CA ALA A 107 -3.69 -4.77 1.95
C ALA A 107 -2.97 -5.14 3.26
N ALA A 108 -2.29 -6.29 3.31
CA ALA A 108 -1.55 -6.74 4.48
C ALA A 108 -0.36 -5.81 4.80
N ALA A 109 0.31 -5.29 3.78
CA ALA A 109 1.37 -4.29 3.93
C ALA A 109 0.82 -2.98 4.49
N ASN A 110 -0.34 -2.50 4.00
CA ASN A 110 -0.98 -1.31 4.56
C ASN A 110 -1.39 -1.53 6.03
N ALA A 111 -1.95 -2.69 6.37
CA ALA A 111 -2.29 -3.04 7.76
C ALA A 111 -1.04 -3.08 8.66
N SER A 112 0.06 -3.65 8.17
CA SER A 112 1.36 -3.64 8.88
C SER A 112 1.87 -2.22 9.11
N GLY A 113 1.73 -1.34 8.10
CA GLY A 113 2.03 0.08 8.23
C GLY A 113 1.18 0.77 9.29
N GLY A 114 -0.13 0.47 9.34
CA GLY A 114 -1.03 0.98 10.38
C GLY A 114 -0.63 0.54 11.79
N ALA A 115 -0.21 -0.72 11.96
CA ALA A 115 0.27 -1.23 13.24
C ALA A 115 1.55 -0.51 13.70
N ALA A 116 2.48 -0.28 12.78
CA ALA A 116 3.71 0.46 13.03
C ALA A 116 3.43 1.93 13.38
N THR A 117 2.56 2.60 12.61
CA THR A 117 2.13 3.98 12.89
C THR A 117 1.51 4.10 14.28
N ALA A 118 0.60 3.20 14.65
CA ALA A 118 -0.03 3.21 15.97
C ALA A 118 0.98 2.99 17.10
N SER A 119 1.94 2.09 16.91
CA SER A 119 3.01 1.82 17.88
C SER A 119 3.95 3.03 18.05
N ALA A 120 4.32 3.68 16.95
CA ALA A 120 5.14 4.88 16.97
C ALA A 120 4.43 6.04 17.69
N LEU A 121 3.14 6.23 17.40
CA LEU A 121 2.33 7.21 18.12
C LEU A 121 2.28 6.89 19.63
N ALA A 122 2.13 5.62 20.00
CA ALA A 122 2.09 5.21 21.41
C ALA A 122 3.38 5.50 22.16
N ALA A 123 4.53 5.41 21.48
CA ALA A 123 5.84 5.70 22.06
C ALA A 123 6.08 7.20 22.28
N ASN A 124 5.45 8.05 21.47
CA ASN A 124 5.65 9.50 21.47
C ASN A 124 4.64 10.27 22.33
N VAL A 125 3.75 9.59 23.07
CA VAL A 125 2.79 10.26 23.95
C VAL A 125 3.50 10.74 25.23
N SER A 126 3.58 12.06 25.42
CA SER A 126 4.09 12.71 26.64
C SER A 126 2.95 13.35 27.46
N ASN A 127 3.04 13.31 28.80
CA ASN A 127 2.15 13.88 29.86
C ASN A 127 1.24 12.92 30.65
N ALA A 128 0.61 13.41 31.73
CA ALA A 128 -0.13 12.62 32.72
C ALA A 128 -1.38 11.87 32.19
N THR A 129 -1.94 12.28 31.04
CA THR A 129 -2.98 11.53 30.29
C THR A 129 -2.39 10.52 29.29
N ALA A 130 -1.07 10.40 29.21
CA ALA A 130 -0.37 9.56 28.24
C ALA A 130 -0.62 8.07 28.44
N GLY A 131 -0.93 7.62 29.66
CA GLY A 131 -1.18 6.20 29.94
C GLY A 131 -2.36 5.65 29.13
N GLN A 132 -3.52 6.32 29.23
CA GLN A 132 -4.75 5.91 28.54
C GLN A 132 -4.62 6.05 27.02
N GLN A 133 -4.08 7.18 26.55
CA GLN A 133 -3.90 7.45 25.14
C GLN A 133 -2.90 6.47 24.50
N ALA A 134 -1.77 6.20 25.15
CA ALA A 134 -0.81 5.21 24.68
C ALA A 134 -1.38 3.79 24.74
N ALA A 135 -2.20 3.45 25.74
CA ALA A 135 -2.88 2.15 25.80
C ALA A 135 -3.83 1.96 24.60
N LEU A 136 -4.63 2.97 24.26
CA LEU A 136 -5.49 2.93 23.08
C LEU A 136 -4.71 2.76 21.77
N LEU A 137 -3.59 3.47 21.63
CA LEU A 137 -2.72 3.34 20.47
C LEU A 137 -2.09 1.95 20.37
N ARG A 138 -1.71 1.32 21.50
CA ARG A 138 -1.27 -0.08 21.51
C ARG A 138 -2.39 -1.05 21.14
N THR A 139 -3.62 -0.81 21.62
CA THR A 139 -4.80 -1.57 21.17
C THR A 139 -5.00 -1.43 19.66
N CYS A 140 -4.82 -0.23 19.11
CA CYS A 140 -4.88 -0.01 17.68
C CYS A 140 -3.79 -0.75 16.91
N ALA A 141 -2.55 -0.74 17.41
CA ALA A 141 -1.48 -1.52 16.83
C ALA A 141 -1.84 -3.01 16.75
N ALA A 142 -2.42 -3.56 17.84
CA ALA A 142 -2.89 -4.94 17.87
C ALA A 142 -4.03 -5.21 16.86
N LYS A 143 -4.99 -4.28 16.72
CA LYS A 143 -6.09 -4.42 15.76
C LYS A 143 -5.61 -4.41 14.30
N TYR A 144 -4.67 -3.54 13.97
CA TYR A 144 -4.01 -3.58 12.65
C TYR A 144 -3.18 -4.86 12.45
N GLY A 145 -2.55 -5.38 13.50
CA GLY A 145 -1.89 -6.69 13.47
C GLY A 145 -2.86 -7.84 13.16
N GLN A 146 -4.04 -7.85 13.80
CA GLN A 146 -5.11 -8.81 13.51
C GLN A 146 -5.60 -8.72 12.06
N ALA A 147 -5.75 -7.51 11.52
CA ALA A 147 -6.07 -7.31 10.11
C ALA A 147 -5.02 -7.89 9.17
N ARG A 148 -3.73 -7.63 9.45
CA ARG A 148 -2.62 -8.21 8.69
C ARG A 148 -2.67 -9.73 8.73
N ASP A 149 -2.84 -10.33 9.90
CA ASP A 149 -2.83 -11.79 10.05
C ASP A 149 -4.02 -12.45 9.32
N ALA A 150 -5.20 -11.82 9.35
CA ALA A 150 -6.35 -12.25 8.57
C ALA A 150 -6.07 -12.18 7.05
N LEU A 151 -5.39 -11.13 6.57
CA LEU A 151 -5.02 -11.01 5.16
C LEU A 151 -3.98 -12.06 4.73
N TRP A 152 -3.03 -12.42 5.60
CA TRP A 152 -2.13 -13.55 5.34
C TRP A 152 -2.88 -14.88 5.27
N ALA A 153 -3.87 -15.08 6.13
CA ALA A 153 -4.75 -16.24 6.05
C ALA A 153 -5.53 -16.27 4.72
N ALA A 154 -6.06 -15.11 4.28
CA ALA A 154 -6.76 -14.96 2.99
C ALA A 154 -5.87 -15.35 1.82
N ARG A 155 -4.60 -14.92 1.82
CA ARG A 155 -3.62 -15.34 0.82
C ARG A 155 -3.42 -16.86 0.79
N GLY A 156 -3.37 -17.49 1.97
CA GLY A 156 -3.30 -18.95 2.07
C GLY A 156 -4.56 -19.66 1.53
N SER A 157 -5.74 -19.08 1.76
CA SER A 157 -7.01 -19.58 1.25
C SER A 157 -7.09 -19.45 -0.28
N ILE A 158 -6.65 -18.32 -0.86
CA ILE A 158 -6.52 -18.12 -2.32
C ILE A 158 -5.61 -19.18 -2.94
N ALA A 159 -4.49 -19.51 -2.30
CA ALA A 159 -3.57 -20.54 -2.80
C ALA A 159 -4.20 -21.95 -2.83
N ARG A 160 -5.16 -22.22 -1.93
CA ARG A 160 -5.95 -23.45 -1.92
C ARG A 160 -7.25 -23.34 -2.72
N GLN A 161 -7.48 -22.22 -3.41
CA GLN A 161 -8.72 -21.91 -4.13
C GLN A 161 -9.98 -21.92 -3.24
N ASP A 162 -9.80 -21.71 -1.93
CA ASP A 162 -10.88 -21.55 -0.96
C ASP A 162 -11.28 -20.06 -0.90
N TYR A 163 -12.01 -19.62 -1.93
CA TYR A 163 -12.37 -18.22 -2.12
C TYR A 163 -13.43 -17.72 -1.13
N ASP A 164 -14.25 -18.62 -0.60
CA ASP A 164 -15.22 -18.30 0.46
C ASP A 164 -14.50 -17.93 1.75
N SER A 165 -13.56 -18.76 2.19
CA SER A 165 -12.72 -18.44 3.36
C SER A 165 -11.88 -17.19 3.13
N ALA A 166 -11.33 -17.00 1.93
CA ALA A 166 -10.58 -15.80 1.58
C ALA A 166 -11.45 -14.53 1.73
N SER A 167 -12.68 -14.57 1.24
CA SER A 167 -13.62 -13.44 1.31
C SER A 167 -13.97 -13.09 2.76
N VAL A 168 -14.23 -14.10 3.61
CA VAL A 168 -14.49 -13.89 5.03
C VAL A 168 -13.28 -13.25 5.73
N GLN A 169 -12.08 -13.74 5.43
CA GLN A 169 -10.84 -13.25 6.04
C GLN A 169 -10.51 -11.80 5.63
N VAL A 170 -10.70 -11.45 4.35
CA VAL A 170 -10.50 -10.06 3.86
C VAL A 170 -11.56 -9.12 4.46
N SER A 171 -12.81 -9.56 4.58
CA SER A 171 -13.88 -8.78 5.18
C SER A 171 -13.59 -8.48 6.66
N ALA A 172 -13.19 -9.50 7.43
CA ALA A 172 -12.78 -9.33 8.82
C ALA A 172 -11.59 -8.35 8.95
N ALA A 173 -10.63 -8.42 8.03
CA ALA A 173 -9.48 -7.53 8.03
C ALA A 173 -9.86 -6.03 7.93
N ALA A 174 -10.87 -5.70 7.13
CA ALA A 174 -11.34 -4.32 6.97
C ALA A 174 -12.00 -3.75 8.24
N GLU A 175 -12.54 -4.63 9.09
CA GLU A 175 -13.27 -4.27 10.31
C GLU A 175 -12.37 -4.05 11.52
N TYR A 176 -11.26 -4.79 11.67
CA TYR A 176 -10.45 -4.70 12.88
C TYR A 176 -10.00 -3.26 13.20
N PRO A 177 -9.48 -2.45 12.26
CA PRO A 177 -9.07 -1.08 12.58
C PRO A 177 -10.22 -0.14 12.93
N GLN A 178 -11.47 -0.47 12.58
CA GLN A 178 -12.63 0.37 12.90
C GLN A 178 -12.88 0.52 14.39
N VAL A 179 -12.50 -0.52 15.14
CA VAL A 179 -12.55 -0.52 16.60
C VAL A 179 -11.77 0.67 17.17
N CYS A 180 -10.66 1.08 16.53
CA CYS A 180 -9.87 2.22 16.97
C CYS A 180 -10.68 3.51 17.03
N ARG A 181 -11.37 3.84 15.95
CA ARG A 181 -12.14 5.07 15.85
C ARG A 181 -13.19 5.14 16.95
N VAL A 182 -13.90 4.04 17.19
CA VAL A 182 -14.90 3.93 18.26
C VAL A 182 -14.26 4.09 19.64
N LEU A 183 -13.10 3.48 19.88
CA LEU A 183 -12.40 3.60 21.17
C LEU A 183 -11.93 5.04 21.44
N PHE A 184 -11.44 5.73 20.42
CA PHE A 184 -11.03 7.13 20.52
C PHE A 184 -12.20 8.07 20.78
N GLN A 185 -13.32 7.89 20.07
CA GLN A 185 -14.55 8.69 20.27
C GLN A 185 -15.11 8.60 21.69
N ARG A 186 -14.81 7.53 22.43
CA ARG A 186 -15.23 7.35 23.83
C ARG A 186 -14.36 8.12 24.83
N GLN A 187 -13.19 8.62 24.43
CA GLN A 187 -12.32 9.40 25.30
C GLN A 187 -12.65 10.90 25.26
N ARG A 188 -12.23 11.64 26.29
CA ARG A 188 -12.26 13.11 26.29
C ARG A 188 -10.92 13.69 26.76
N PRO A 189 -10.21 14.45 25.89
CA PRO A 189 -10.47 14.63 24.46
C PRO A 189 -10.22 13.33 23.67
N GLY A 190 -11.07 13.05 22.66
CA GLY A 190 -11.11 11.76 21.95
C GLY A 190 -10.84 11.86 20.45
N ALA A 191 -9.83 12.63 20.06
CA ALA A 191 -9.51 12.83 18.65
C ALA A 191 -8.75 11.63 18.07
N TYR A 192 -9.33 10.99 17.06
CA TYR A 192 -8.68 9.89 16.35
C TYR A 192 -7.53 10.43 15.48
N PRO A 193 -6.31 9.86 15.56
CA PRO A 193 -5.16 10.38 14.81
C PRO A 193 -5.38 10.35 13.30
N PRO A 194 -5.08 11.45 12.58
CA PRO A 194 -5.33 11.54 11.14
C PRO A 194 -4.50 10.53 10.34
N GLU A 195 -3.30 10.17 10.79
CA GLU A 195 -2.46 9.16 10.15
C GLU A 195 -3.11 7.77 10.22
N LEU A 196 -3.76 7.45 11.34
CA LEU A 196 -4.50 6.20 11.50
C LEU A 196 -5.82 6.23 10.72
N ALA A 197 -6.49 7.39 10.63
CA ALA A 197 -7.68 7.54 9.81
C ALA A 197 -7.40 7.33 8.31
N ALA A 198 -6.29 7.86 7.81
CA ALA A 198 -5.86 7.64 6.43
C ALA A 198 -5.55 6.17 6.15
N ARG A 199 -4.84 5.50 7.07
CA ARG A 199 -4.53 4.05 6.96
C ARG A 199 -5.79 3.19 6.98
N GLU A 200 -6.76 3.54 7.83
CA GLU A 200 -8.04 2.84 7.98
C GLU A 200 -8.87 2.95 6.69
N ALA A 201 -8.94 4.15 6.09
CA ALA A 201 -9.62 4.37 4.82
C ALA A 201 -8.95 3.62 3.67
N ALA A 202 -7.62 3.70 3.56
CA ALA A 202 -6.87 2.97 2.55
C ALA A 202 -7.04 1.46 2.69
N LEU A 203 -7.03 0.92 3.93
CA LEU A 203 -7.21 -0.51 4.15
C LEU A 203 -8.59 -0.98 3.69
N ARG A 204 -9.65 -0.22 4.00
CA ARG A 204 -11.00 -0.54 3.53
C ARG A 204 -11.05 -0.65 2.01
N GLN A 205 -10.51 0.36 1.30
CA GLN A 205 -10.54 0.36 -0.17
C GLN A 205 -9.71 -0.78 -0.76
N LEU A 206 -8.54 -1.07 -0.19
CA LEU A 206 -7.70 -2.20 -0.60
C LEU A 206 -8.40 -3.55 -0.35
N CYS A 207 -9.07 -3.72 0.79
CA CYS A 207 -9.88 -4.91 1.07
C CYS A 207 -11.06 -5.02 0.09
N THR A 208 -11.74 -3.92 -0.26
CA THR A 208 -12.79 -3.95 -1.29
C THR A 208 -12.24 -4.40 -2.64
N VAL A 209 -11.12 -3.83 -3.10
CA VAL A 209 -10.46 -4.28 -4.34
C VAL A 209 -10.14 -5.77 -4.29
N ALA A 210 -9.58 -6.26 -3.17
CA ALA A 210 -9.27 -7.69 -3.02
C ALA A 210 -10.54 -8.56 -3.08
N LEU A 211 -11.63 -8.16 -2.42
CA LEU A 211 -12.92 -8.87 -2.45
C LEU A 211 -13.51 -8.91 -3.86
N ASP A 212 -13.45 -7.82 -4.61
CA ASP A 212 -13.93 -7.78 -5.98
C ASP A 212 -13.17 -8.78 -6.86
N ILE A 213 -11.83 -8.82 -6.74
CA ILE A 213 -11.01 -9.79 -7.48
C ILE A 213 -11.27 -11.24 -7.03
N ILE A 214 -11.44 -11.50 -5.73
CA ILE A 214 -11.82 -12.82 -5.24
C ILE A 214 -13.18 -13.24 -5.80
N THR A 215 -14.14 -12.33 -5.86
CA THR A 215 -15.48 -12.59 -6.44
C THR A 215 -15.39 -12.99 -7.92
N LEU A 216 -14.48 -12.37 -8.68
CA LEU A 216 -14.22 -12.79 -10.06
C LEU A 216 -13.74 -14.24 -10.16
N LEU A 217 -12.88 -14.67 -9.23
CA LEU A 217 -12.39 -16.04 -9.18
C LEU A 217 -13.50 -17.02 -8.81
N SER A 218 -14.34 -16.70 -7.84
CA SER A 218 -15.49 -17.52 -7.46
C SER A 218 -16.44 -17.74 -8.64
N ASN A 219 -16.76 -16.68 -9.39
CA ASN A 219 -17.65 -16.76 -10.55
C ASN A 219 -17.03 -17.49 -11.76
N SER A 220 -15.70 -17.58 -11.82
CA SER A 220 -14.98 -18.27 -12.89
C SER A 220 -14.73 -19.75 -12.57
N SER A 221 -14.99 -20.18 -11.33
CA SER A 221 -14.73 -21.53 -10.83
C SER A 221 -15.98 -22.43 -10.79
N THR A 222 -17.14 -21.84 -11.07
CA THR A 222 -18.43 -22.53 -11.27
C THR A 222 -18.66 -22.86 -12.73
#